data_AF-A0A951H3X6-F1
#
_entry.id   AF-A0A951H3X6-F1
#
_cell.length_a   1.000
_cell.length_b   1.000
_cell.length_c   1.000
_cell.angle_alpha   90.00
_cell.angle_beta   90.00
_cell.angle_gamma   90.00
#
_symmetry.space_group_name_H-M   'P 1'
#
loop_
_entity.id
_entity.type
_entity.pdbx_description
1 polymer ?
#
loop_
_entity_poly.entity_id
_entity_poly.type
_entity_poly.pdbx_seq_one_letter_code
_entity_poly.pdbx_strand_id
1 'polypeptide(L)'
;MLNTKRLFKNNESLASSNPPLRWKTSAAWCWLLASVSIFTGLAYRGFLAHASPIVDFQQDLLAKVERARQDKAPPQPVSVSNISDIVYMIKLPRQQKEYPWQQVTIQQRQTPDSQLWQPTRNADILVLGDSFSNIYSYGGAWGQAAVFAEQLAYYPQRPVDRIAIDGGAANETRLELRRSILQGRDRLLGNRLVIYEFSVRYLLHDDWKPIDLPLTKMA
;
A
#
# COMPACT_ATOMS: atom_id res chain seq x y z
N MET A 1 -36.87 -28.51 -14.70
CA MET A 1 -36.96 -28.54 -13.22
C MET A 1 -36.02 -29.60 -12.71
N LEU A 2 -34.86 -29.21 -12.18
CA LEU A 2 -33.88 -30.09 -11.53
C LEU A 2 -33.58 -29.54 -10.13
N ASN A 3 -33.57 -30.44 -9.16
CA ASN A 3 -33.73 -30.18 -7.73
C ASN A 3 -32.36 -29.98 -7.05
N THR A 4 -32.02 -28.76 -6.66
CA THR A 4 -30.68 -28.35 -6.15
C THR A 4 -30.47 -28.56 -4.64
N LYS A 5 -31.35 -29.28 -3.93
CA LYS A 5 -31.30 -29.41 -2.46
C LYS A 5 -30.32 -30.46 -1.89
N ARG A 6 -29.34 -30.96 -2.65
CA ARG A 6 -28.50 -32.10 -2.19
C ARG A 6 -26.98 -31.91 -2.21
N LEU A 7 -26.46 -30.68 -2.25
CA LEU A 7 -25.01 -30.42 -2.24
C LEU A 7 -24.45 -29.77 -0.97
N PHE A 8 -25.27 -29.49 0.06
CA PHE A 8 -24.80 -28.76 1.26
C PHE A 8 -24.96 -29.51 2.60
N LYS A 9 -25.09 -30.84 2.60
CA LYS A 9 -25.35 -31.59 3.85
C LYS A 9 -24.15 -32.29 4.54
N ASN A 10 -22.93 -32.16 4.02
CA ASN A 10 -21.77 -32.84 4.61
C ASN A 10 -20.62 -31.88 4.97
N ASN A 11 -20.88 -30.84 5.79
CA ASN A 11 -19.78 -30.10 6.45
C ASN A 11 -20.14 -29.53 7.83
N GLU A 12 -21.15 -30.11 8.50
CA GLU A 12 -21.45 -29.81 9.90
C GLU A 12 -20.76 -30.84 10.82
N SER A 13 -19.43 -30.81 10.94
CA SER A 13 -18.73 -31.47 12.06
C SER A 13 -17.29 -31.00 12.33
N LEU A 14 -16.88 -29.80 11.88
CA LEU A 14 -15.55 -29.24 12.19
C LEU A 14 -15.64 -27.84 12.83
N ALA A 15 -16.67 -27.64 13.65
CA ALA A 15 -16.85 -26.44 14.46
C ALA A 15 -16.65 -26.74 15.95
N SER A 16 -15.39 -26.97 16.36
CA SER A 16 -14.86 -26.52 17.65
C SER A 16 -13.37 -26.87 17.73
N SER A 17 -12.54 -25.90 18.12
CA SER A 17 -11.11 -26.01 18.49
C SER A 17 -10.02 -25.52 17.52
N ASN A 18 -10.27 -24.48 16.72
CA ASN A 18 -9.15 -23.70 16.15
C ASN A 18 -8.88 -22.45 17.01
N PRO A 19 -7.68 -22.27 17.59
CA PRO A 19 -7.33 -21.03 18.26
C PRO A 19 -7.24 -19.88 17.24
N PRO A 20 -7.42 -18.62 17.67
CA PRO A 20 -7.39 -17.49 16.76
C PRO A 20 -6.05 -17.44 16.03
N LEU A 21 -6.10 -17.45 14.70
CA LEU A 21 -4.97 -17.15 13.82
C LEU A 21 -4.45 -15.75 14.15
N ARG A 22 -3.48 -15.69 15.06
CA ARG A 22 -2.61 -14.54 15.25
C ARG A 22 -1.77 -14.41 13.99
N TRP A 23 -2.19 -13.52 13.09
CA TRP A 23 -1.34 -13.02 12.01
C TRP A 23 -0.13 -12.34 12.66
N LYS A 24 0.98 -13.06 12.79
CA LYS A 24 2.26 -12.43 13.06
C LYS A 24 2.55 -11.55 11.84
N THR A 25 2.46 -10.24 12.02
CA THR A 25 2.77 -9.19 11.05
C THR A 25 4.18 -9.27 10.47
N SER A 26 5.02 -10.20 10.92
CA SER A 26 6.36 -10.45 10.39
C SER A 26 6.39 -11.10 9.00
N ALA A 27 5.37 -11.88 8.61
CA ALA A 27 5.46 -12.69 7.39
C ALA A 27 5.38 -11.87 6.08
N ALA A 28 4.56 -10.80 6.05
CA ALA A 28 4.43 -9.95 4.87
C ALA A 28 5.68 -9.08 4.60
N TRP A 29 6.43 -8.73 5.65
CA TRP A 29 7.67 -7.95 5.53
C TRP A 29 8.88 -8.80 5.13
N CYS A 30 8.92 -10.08 5.52
CA CYS A 30 9.96 -11.01 5.07
C CYS A 30 9.97 -11.17 3.54
N TRP A 31 8.81 -11.07 2.88
CA TRP A 31 8.72 -11.10 1.43
C TRP A 31 9.26 -9.83 0.77
N LEU A 32 9.03 -8.64 1.34
CA LEU A 32 9.61 -7.39 0.81
C LEU A 32 11.14 -7.38 0.97
N LEU A 33 11.67 -7.83 2.12
CA LEU A 33 13.11 -7.95 2.39
C LEU A 33 13.80 -9.00 1.49
N ALA A 34 13.14 -10.12 1.21
CA ALA A 34 13.64 -11.12 0.28
C ALA A 34 13.63 -10.61 -1.17
N SER A 35 12.60 -9.87 -1.59
CA SER A 35 12.47 -9.38 -2.98
C SER A 35 13.53 -8.32 -3.33
N VAL A 36 13.84 -7.41 -2.39
CA VAL A 36 14.90 -6.40 -2.56
C VAL A 36 16.29 -7.04 -2.59
N SER A 37 16.49 -8.15 -1.88
CA SER A 37 17.77 -8.88 -1.83
C SER A 37 17.97 -9.84 -3.02
N ILE A 38 16.91 -10.44 -3.55
CA ILE A 38 17.00 -11.41 -4.65
C ILE A 38 17.32 -10.72 -5.99
N PHE A 39 16.81 -9.50 -6.23
CA PHE A 39 17.13 -8.75 -7.46
C PHE A 39 18.51 -8.06 -7.46
N THR A 40 19.16 -7.91 -6.30
CA THR A 40 20.51 -7.32 -6.19
C THR A 40 21.60 -8.37 -5.94
N GLY A 41 21.26 -9.52 -5.35
CA GLY A 41 22.24 -10.50 -4.88
C GLY A 41 22.92 -11.38 -5.94
N LEU A 42 22.29 -11.64 -7.10
CA LEU A 42 22.86 -12.56 -8.10
C LEU A 42 23.65 -11.89 -9.24
N ALA A 43 23.43 -10.60 -9.52
CA ALA A 43 24.08 -9.92 -10.66
C ALA A 43 25.28 -9.04 -10.26
N TYR A 44 25.46 -8.73 -8.97
CA TYR A 44 26.34 -7.63 -8.53
C TYR A 44 27.53 -8.05 -7.64
N ARG A 45 27.91 -9.33 -7.61
CA ARG A 45 29.06 -9.79 -6.80
C ARG A 45 30.44 -9.49 -7.40
N GLY A 46 30.52 -8.86 -8.58
CA GLY A 46 31.79 -8.71 -9.30
C GLY A 46 32.25 -7.28 -9.63
N PHE A 47 31.47 -6.23 -9.38
CA PHE A 47 31.80 -4.90 -9.89
C PHE A 47 31.77 -3.83 -8.79
N LEU A 48 32.98 -3.57 -8.27
CA LEU A 48 33.46 -2.37 -7.60
C LEU A 48 32.67 -1.83 -6.39
N ALA A 49 33.38 -1.81 -5.26
CA ALA A 49 33.08 -1.08 -4.03
C ALA A 49 33.09 0.45 -4.23
N HIS A 50 32.19 0.97 -5.05
CA HIS A 50 31.72 2.34 -4.95
C HIS A 50 30.34 2.29 -4.30
N ALA A 51 30.20 2.90 -3.13
CA ALA A 51 28.91 3.11 -2.49
C ALA A 51 28.01 3.86 -3.48
N SER A 52 27.06 3.15 -4.09
CA SER A 52 26.09 3.77 -4.97
C SER A 52 25.16 4.61 -4.09
N PRO A 53 24.88 5.88 -4.44
CA PRO A 53 23.93 6.73 -3.71
C PRO A 53 22.55 6.09 -3.49
N ILE A 54 22.19 5.11 -4.33
CA ILE A 54 20.98 4.30 -4.20
C ILE A 54 21.09 3.31 -3.03
N VAL A 55 22.22 2.60 -2.93
CA VAL A 55 22.46 1.62 -1.86
C VAL A 55 22.51 2.32 -0.50
N ASP A 56 23.17 3.48 -0.42
CA ASP A 56 23.24 4.28 0.80
C ASP A 56 21.85 4.76 1.25
N PHE A 57 21.02 5.21 0.30
CA PHE A 57 19.65 5.63 0.60
C PHE A 57 18.79 4.45 1.11
N GLN A 58 18.90 3.29 0.47
CA GLN A 58 18.17 2.09 0.88
C GLN A 58 18.60 1.64 2.28
N GLN A 59 19.90 1.62 2.57
CA GLN A 59 20.41 1.26 3.89
C GLN A 59 19.99 2.26 4.98
N ASP A 60 20.04 3.56 4.71
CA ASP A 60 19.53 4.60 5.63
C ASP A 60 18.03 4.42 5.90
N LEU A 61 17.23 4.17 4.85
CA LEU A 61 15.79 3.94 4.99
C LEU A 61 15.51 2.73 5.87
N LEU A 62 16.19 1.61 5.61
CA LEU A 62 16.06 0.38 6.40
C LEU A 62 16.47 0.59 7.87
N ALA A 63 17.62 1.24 8.10
CA ALA A 63 18.10 1.52 9.45
C ALA A 63 17.10 2.38 10.24
N LYS A 64 16.47 3.37 9.60
CA LYS A 64 15.43 4.21 10.23
C LYS A 64 14.16 3.43 10.53
N VAL A 65 13.74 2.54 9.63
CA VAL A 65 12.57 1.66 9.86
C VAL A 65 12.82 0.75 11.06
N GLU A 66 13.99 0.12 11.16
CA GLU A 66 14.30 -0.78 12.28
C GLU A 66 14.38 -0.05 13.62
N ARG A 67 15.01 1.13 13.69
CA ARG A 67 14.99 1.95 14.91
C ARG A 67 13.57 2.35 15.32
N ALA A 68 12.76 2.76 14.35
CA ALA A 68 11.38 3.17 14.61
C ALA A 68 10.48 2.05 15.11
N ARG A 69 10.81 0.78 14.83
CA ARG A 69 10.11 -0.36 15.43
C ARG A 69 10.39 -0.53 16.91
N GLN A 70 11.55 -0.09 17.39
CA GLN A 70 11.98 -0.25 18.78
C GLN A 70 11.49 0.90 19.66
N ASP A 71 11.54 2.14 19.15
CA ASP A 71 11.50 3.32 20.01
C ASP A 71 10.21 4.15 19.94
N LYS A 72 9.27 3.81 19.05
CA LYS A 72 8.14 4.73 18.77
C LYS A 72 6.84 4.37 19.45
N ALA A 73 6.14 5.43 19.88
CA ALA A 73 4.77 5.38 20.36
C ALA A 73 3.89 4.61 19.37
N PRO A 74 3.07 3.64 19.82
CA PRO A 74 2.26 2.85 18.92
C PRO A 74 1.30 3.75 18.10
N PRO A 75 0.95 3.35 16.86
CA PRO A 75 -0.15 3.99 16.13
C PRO A 75 -1.40 4.11 16.99
N GLN A 76 -2.24 5.11 16.71
CA GLN A 76 -3.53 5.23 17.38
C GLN A 76 -4.48 4.17 16.81
N PRO A 77 -4.92 3.18 17.60
CA PRO A 77 -5.89 2.21 17.12
C PRO A 77 -7.26 2.88 17.04
N VAL A 78 -7.90 2.79 15.88
CA VAL A 78 -9.27 3.28 15.68
C VAL A 78 -10.13 2.16 15.13
N SER A 79 -11.29 1.95 15.73
CA SER A 79 -12.27 0.98 15.26
C SER A 79 -13.17 1.63 14.21
N VAL A 80 -13.24 1.04 13.02
CA VAL A 80 -14.09 1.49 11.92
C VAL A 80 -14.99 0.34 11.50
N SER A 81 -16.27 0.61 11.27
CA SER A 81 -17.23 -0.39 10.83
C SER A 81 -17.82 0.00 9.49
N ASN A 82 -17.77 -0.91 8.52
CA ASN A 82 -18.44 -0.75 7.23
C ASN A 82 -18.82 -2.10 6.62
N ILE A 83 -19.58 -2.08 5.54
CA ILE A 83 -19.79 -3.24 4.68
C ILE A 83 -18.71 -3.29 3.59
N SER A 84 -18.35 -4.50 3.17
CA SER A 84 -17.34 -4.70 2.11
C SER A 84 -17.74 -4.02 0.81
N ASP A 85 -16.74 -3.45 0.14
CA ASP A 85 -16.80 -2.95 -1.24
C ASP A 85 -17.37 -4.00 -2.22
N ILE A 86 -17.03 -5.28 -2.05
CA ILE A 86 -17.55 -6.38 -2.87
C ILE A 86 -19.08 -6.38 -2.82
N VAL A 87 -19.69 -6.19 -1.66
CA VAL A 87 -21.16 -6.18 -1.50
C VAL A 87 -21.78 -5.05 -2.32
N TYR A 88 -21.15 -3.88 -2.33
CA TYR A 88 -21.58 -2.77 -3.18
C TYR A 88 -21.39 -3.09 -4.67
N MET A 89 -20.27 -3.71 -5.05
CA MET A 89 -19.96 -4.06 -6.44
C MET A 89 -20.91 -5.09 -7.03
N ILE A 90 -21.35 -6.07 -6.25
CA ILE A 90 -22.35 -7.06 -6.68
C ILE A 90 -23.80 -6.54 -6.59
N LYS A 91 -23.98 -5.26 -6.24
CA LYS A 91 -25.26 -4.53 -6.24
C LYS A 91 -26.37 -5.24 -5.44
N LEU A 92 -26.01 -5.87 -4.33
CA LEU A 92 -27.03 -6.45 -3.47
C LEU A 92 -27.96 -5.36 -2.91
N PRO A 93 -29.23 -5.69 -2.64
CA PRO A 93 -30.15 -4.76 -2.00
C PRO A 93 -29.54 -4.22 -0.70
N ARG A 94 -29.71 -2.92 -0.41
CA ARG A 94 -29.18 -2.30 0.83
C ARG A 94 -29.68 -2.96 2.12
N GLN A 95 -30.80 -3.68 2.04
CA GLN A 95 -31.44 -4.39 3.15
C GLN A 95 -31.04 -5.87 3.22
N GLN A 96 -30.09 -6.32 2.38
CA GLN A 96 -29.54 -7.66 2.46
C GLN A 96 -28.94 -7.90 3.87
N LYS A 97 -29.09 -9.12 4.38
CA LYS A 97 -28.60 -9.51 5.72
C LYS A 97 -27.48 -10.54 5.68
N GLU A 98 -27.14 -11.05 4.49
CA GLU A 98 -26.18 -12.13 4.29
C GLU A 98 -24.75 -11.67 4.57
N TYR A 99 -24.43 -10.43 4.19
CA TYR A 99 -23.13 -9.80 4.39
C TYR A 99 -23.26 -8.68 5.43
N PRO A 100 -23.03 -8.97 6.73
CA PRO A 100 -23.17 -7.97 7.77
C PRO A 100 -22.07 -6.91 7.69
N TRP A 101 -22.27 -5.84 8.46
CA TRP A 101 -21.21 -4.87 8.74
C TRP A 101 -20.02 -5.58 9.39
N GLN A 102 -18.82 -5.22 8.94
CA GLN A 102 -17.56 -5.70 9.49
C GLN A 102 -16.89 -4.56 10.23
N GLN A 103 -16.30 -4.89 11.37
CA GLN A 103 -15.49 -3.97 12.14
C GLN A 103 -14.02 -4.32 11.97
N VAL A 104 -13.21 -3.31 11.67
CA VAL A 104 -11.76 -3.43 11.55
C VAL A 104 -11.08 -2.40 12.45
N THR A 105 -9.91 -2.75 12.97
CA THR A 105 -9.05 -1.80 13.68
C THR A 105 -7.98 -1.29 12.74
N ILE A 106 -7.99 0.02 12.45
CA ILE A 106 -6.94 0.68 11.68
C ILE A 106 -5.91 1.31 12.61
N GLN A 107 -4.67 1.38 12.12
CA GLN A 107 -3.53 1.95 12.84
C GLN A 107 -3.26 3.36 12.32
N GLN A 108 -4.03 4.32 12.83
CA GLN A 108 -4.04 5.69 12.36
C GLN A 108 -2.74 6.42 12.70
N ARG A 109 -2.23 7.18 11.73
CA ARG A 109 -1.01 7.96 11.83
C ARG A 109 -1.33 9.43 12.00
N GLN A 110 -0.72 9.99 13.04
CA GLN A 110 -0.80 11.40 13.37
C GLN A 110 0.59 12.04 13.33
N THR A 111 0.59 13.34 13.10
CA THR A 111 1.74 14.22 13.28
C THR A 111 1.95 14.50 14.79
N PRO A 112 3.10 15.06 15.19
CA PRO A 112 3.37 15.38 16.60
C PRO A 112 2.35 16.33 17.25
N ASP A 113 1.71 17.19 16.45
CA ASP A 113 0.63 18.10 16.85
C ASP A 113 -0.76 17.43 16.81
N SER A 114 -0.83 16.09 16.77
CA SER A 114 -2.06 15.29 16.77
C SER A 114 -2.98 15.51 15.56
N GLN A 115 -2.48 16.10 14.48
CA GLN A 115 -3.21 16.14 13.21
C GLN A 115 -3.04 14.82 12.46
N LEU A 116 -3.99 14.49 11.60
CA LEU A 116 -3.86 13.32 10.75
C LEU A 116 -2.75 13.53 9.74
N TRP A 117 -1.94 12.49 9.52
CA TRP A 117 -0.91 12.53 8.51
C TRP A 117 -1.52 12.83 7.13
N GLN A 118 -0.84 13.68 6.36
CA GLN A 118 -1.18 13.99 4.97
C GLN A 118 0.05 13.86 4.08
N PRO A 119 -0.13 13.50 2.79
CA PRO A 119 0.98 13.47 1.83
C PRO A 119 1.67 14.82 1.71
N THR A 120 3.01 14.80 1.71
CA THR A 120 3.83 15.99 1.47
C THR A 120 4.16 16.06 -0.02
N ARG A 121 3.75 17.12 -0.71
CA ARG A 121 4.13 17.35 -2.11
C ARG A 121 5.64 17.54 -2.22
N ASN A 122 6.22 17.06 -3.32
CA ASN A 122 7.66 17.14 -3.62
C ASN A 122 8.52 16.45 -2.55
N ALA A 123 8.00 15.38 -1.94
CA ALA A 123 8.77 14.56 -1.02
C ALA A 123 9.87 13.77 -1.75
N ASP A 124 10.89 13.37 -0.98
CA ASP A 124 11.97 12.53 -1.49
C ASP A 124 11.51 11.08 -1.77
N ILE A 125 10.32 10.69 -1.31
CA ILE A 125 9.66 9.42 -1.63
C ILE A 125 8.29 9.69 -2.26
N LEU A 126 7.99 9.04 -3.38
CA LEU A 126 6.70 9.11 -4.07
C LEU A 126 6.10 7.70 -4.15
N VAL A 127 4.87 7.54 -3.66
CA VAL A 127 4.09 6.31 -3.81
C VAL A 127 3.09 6.47 -4.94
N LEU A 128 3.12 5.55 -5.91
CA LEU A 128 2.09 5.33 -6.91
C LEU A 128 1.26 4.13 -6.49
N GLY A 129 -0.06 4.23 -6.46
CA GLY A 129 -0.92 3.11 -6.02
C GLY A 129 -2.37 3.17 -6.49
N ASP A 130 -3.14 2.12 -6.23
CA ASP A 130 -4.56 2.09 -6.59
C ASP A 130 -5.45 2.23 -5.33
N SER A 131 -6.68 1.71 -5.39
CA SER A 131 -7.59 1.65 -4.25
C SER A 131 -7.00 0.96 -3.01
N PHE A 132 -6.08 -0.01 -3.16
CA PHE A 132 -5.41 -0.65 -2.03
C PHE A 132 -4.50 0.34 -1.27
N SER A 133 -3.89 1.29 -1.99
CA SER A 133 -3.13 2.42 -1.44
C SER A 133 -4.00 3.60 -0.99
N ASN A 134 -5.32 3.42 -0.92
CA ASN A 134 -6.28 4.49 -0.59
C ASN A 134 -7.36 4.08 0.42
N ILE A 135 -7.64 2.78 0.58
CA ILE A 135 -8.78 2.24 1.33
C ILE A 135 -8.91 2.79 2.76
N TYR A 136 -7.80 3.14 3.42
CA TYR A 136 -7.76 3.70 4.78
C TYR A 136 -7.16 5.11 4.86
N SER A 137 -7.22 5.89 3.79
CA SER A 137 -6.42 7.12 3.69
C SER A 137 -7.19 8.43 3.78
N TYR A 138 -8.33 8.58 3.11
CA TYR A 138 -8.98 9.89 2.92
C TYR A 138 -10.33 10.06 3.61
N GLY A 139 -10.69 9.18 4.55
CA GLY A 139 -11.88 9.37 5.40
C GLY A 139 -13.16 8.82 4.79
N GLY A 140 -13.00 7.91 3.82
CA GLY A 140 -14.10 7.16 3.22
C GLY A 140 -14.64 6.06 4.14
N ALA A 141 -15.19 5.03 3.51
CA ALA A 141 -15.87 3.93 4.16
C ALA A 141 -15.09 3.29 5.34
N TRP A 142 -13.76 3.21 5.22
CA TRP A 142 -12.92 2.48 6.15
C TRP A 142 -11.95 3.35 6.95
N GLY A 143 -12.21 4.66 7.03
CA GLY A 143 -11.43 5.59 7.84
C GLY A 143 -10.30 6.28 7.08
N GLN A 144 -9.32 6.79 7.82
CA GLN A 144 -8.31 7.70 7.29
C GLN A 144 -6.95 7.59 7.96
N ALA A 145 -5.94 8.02 7.23
CA ALA A 145 -4.54 8.11 7.63
C ALA A 145 -3.93 6.79 8.19
N ALA A 146 -4.22 5.63 7.60
CA ALA A 146 -3.74 4.35 8.13
C ALA A 146 -3.15 3.36 7.09
N VAL A 147 -3.08 3.73 5.81
CA VAL A 147 -2.61 2.84 4.74
C VAL A 147 -1.09 2.89 4.55
N PHE A 148 -0.60 2.17 3.54
CA PHE A 148 0.82 2.00 3.24
C PHE A 148 1.63 3.30 3.24
N ALA A 149 1.17 4.37 2.57
CA ALA A 149 1.92 5.62 2.48
C ALA A 149 2.09 6.29 3.86
N GLU A 150 1.06 6.22 4.70
CA GLU A 150 1.09 6.75 6.07
C GLU A 150 2.06 5.97 6.95
N GLN A 151 2.05 4.64 6.85
CA GLN A 151 3.02 3.79 7.55
C GLN A 151 4.45 4.09 7.06
N LEU A 152 4.62 4.25 5.76
CA LEU A 152 5.90 4.53 5.12
C LEU A 152 6.46 5.89 5.48
N ALA A 153 5.63 6.91 5.72
CA ALA A 153 6.13 8.18 6.25
C ALA A 153 6.49 8.03 7.74
N TYR A 154 5.65 7.30 8.47
CA TYR A 154 5.77 7.14 9.91
C TYR A 154 7.05 6.42 10.33
N TYR A 155 7.36 5.24 9.79
CA TYR A 155 8.51 4.47 10.28
C TYR A 155 9.85 5.20 10.05
N PRO A 156 10.24 5.56 8.82
CA PRO A 156 11.50 6.23 8.56
C PRO A 156 11.54 7.73 8.92
N GLN A 157 10.43 8.35 9.34
CA GLN A 157 10.31 9.82 9.53
C GLN A 157 10.73 10.60 8.28
N ARG A 158 10.23 10.17 7.13
CA ARG A 158 10.48 10.88 5.88
C ARG A 158 9.16 11.38 5.32
N PRO A 159 9.16 12.56 4.67
CA PRO A 159 8.01 12.99 3.91
C PRO A 159 7.74 11.94 2.82
N VAL A 160 6.46 11.66 2.59
CA VAL A 160 6.02 10.78 1.51
C VAL A 160 4.95 11.52 0.73
N ASP A 161 5.12 11.55 -0.58
CA ASP A 161 4.09 12.00 -1.50
C ASP A 161 3.31 10.79 -2.04
N ARG A 162 2.06 11.00 -2.46
CA ARG A 162 1.20 9.91 -2.97
C ARG A 162 0.41 10.32 -4.21
N ILE A 163 0.43 9.48 -5.24
CA ILE A 163 -0.54 9.43 -6.33
C ILE A 163 -1.26 8.10 -6.20
N ALA A 164 -2.50 8.12 -5.73
CA ALA A 164 -3.31 6.92 -5.67
C ALA A 164 -4.68 7.16 -6.29
N ILE A 165 -5.06 6.31 -7.23
CA ILE A 165 -6.29 6.44 -8.03
C ILE A 165 -7.11 5.18 -7.87
N ASP A 166 -8.30 5.32 -7.29
CA ASP A 166 -9.23 4.19 -7.11
C ASP A 166 -9.67 3.66 -8.47
N GLY A 167 -9.56 2.35 -8.67
CA GLY A 167 -9.80 1.72 -9.98
C GLY A 167 -8.76 2.06 -11.06
N GLY A 168 -7.70 2.80 -10.72
CA GLY A 168 -6.66 3.25 -11.66
C GLY A 168 -5.70 2.14 -12.14
N ALA A 169 -5.84 0.94 -11.58
CA ALA A 169 -5.02 -0.22 -11.93
C ALA A 169 -3.52 0.07 -11.86
N ALA A 170 -2.71 -0.67 -12.62
CA ALA A 170 -1.29 -0.36 -12.72
C ALA A 170 -1.08 1.00 -13.45
N ASN A 171 -1.83 1.29 -14.50
CA ASN A 171 -1.43 2.32 -15.46
C ASN A 171 -1.76 3.77 -15.08
N GLU A 172 -2.92 4.05 -14.49
CA GLU A 172 -3.44 5.43 -14.40
C GLU A 172 -2.58 6.33 -13.52
N THR A 173 -1.95 5.78 -12.46
CA THR A 173 -1.08 6.55 -11.57
C THR A 173 0.17 7.07 -12.26
N ARG A 174 0.73 6.27 -13.18
CA ARG A 174 1.89 6.65 -13.99
C ARG A 174 1.51 7.68 -15.04
N LEU A 175 0.31 7.57 -15.63
CA LEU A 175 -0.23 8.59 -16.55
C LEU A 175 -0.53 9.91 -15.82
N GLU A 176 -1.05 9.85 -14.60
CA GLU A 176 -1.27 11.03 -13.77
C GLU A 176 0.05 11.69 -13.36
N LEU A 177 1.08 10.90 -13.02
CA LEU A 177 2.42 11.43 -12.80
C LEU A 177 2.95 12.17 -14.04
N ARG A 178 2.85 11.55 -15.22
CA ARG A 178 3.22 12.21 -16.48
C ARG A 178 2.44 13.51 -16.70
N ARG A 179 1.12 13.48 -16.47
CA ARG A 179 0.24 14.65 -16.60
C ARG A 179 0.66 15.76 -15.64
N SER A 180 1.00 15.43 -14.39
CA SER A 180 1.43 16.41 -13.39
C SER A 180 2.71 17.12 -13.84
N ILE A 181 3.70 16.36 -14.35
CA ILE A 181 4.96 16.90 -14.88
C ILE A 181 4.69 17.85 -16.06
N LEU A 182 3.87 17.43 -17.03
CA LEU A 182 3.51 18.25 -18.19
C LEU A 182 2.78 19.55 -17.82
N GLN A 183 2.09 19.57 -16.68
CA GLN A 183 1.40 20.74 -16.15
C GLN A 183 2.30 21.62 -15.26
N GLY A 184 3.62 21.38 -15.24
CA GLY A 184 4.57 22.14 -14.41
C GLY A 184 4.53 21.78 -12.93
N ARG A 185 3.84 20.69 -12.55
CA ARG A 185 3.81 20.13 -11.20
C ARG A 185 4.67 18.88 -11.17
N ASP A 186 5.98 19.08 -11.34
CA ASP A 186 6.94 17.98 -11.37
C ASP A 186 7.11 17.38 -9.98
N ARG A 187 6.46 16.24 -9.76
CA ARG A 187 6.49 15.50 -8.50
C ARG A 187 7.68 14.56 -8.38
N LEU A 188 8.53 14.49 -9.41
CA LEU A 188 9.82 13.81 -9.38
C LEU A 188 10.97 14.73 -9.00
N LEU A 189 10.75 16.06 -8.97
CA LEU A 189 11.77 17.01 -8.57
C LEU A 189 12.20 16.76 -7.12
N GLY A 190 13.49 16.46 -6.91
CA GLY A 190 14.04 16.12 -5.60
C GLY A 190 13.65 14.72 -5.09
N ASN A 191 12.89 13.95 -5.87
CA ASN A 191 12.51 12.59 -5.52
C ASN A 191 13.73 11.65 -5.63
N ARG A 192 13.91 10.81 -4.62
CA ARG A 192 14.99 9.81 -4.54
C ARG A 192 14.47 8.39 -4.73
N LEU A 193 13.18 8.16 -4.48
CA LEU A 193 12.54 6.86 -4.59
C LEU A 193 11.08 6.99 -5.04
N VAL A 194 10.76 6.29 -6.12
CA VAL A 194 9.38 6.01 -6.53
C VAL A 194 9.05 4.57 -6.15
N ILE A 195 8.01 4.39 -5.32
CA ILE A 195 7.43 3.09 -5.00
C ILE A 195 6.15 2.94 -5.79
N TYR A 196 6.01 1.80 -6.45
CA TYR A 196 4.85 1.52 -7.28
C TYR A 196 4.15 0.27 -6.78
N GLU A 197 3.01 0.48 -6.14
CA GLU A 197 2.15 -0.53 -5.56
C GLU A 197 0.97 -0.80 -6.49
N PHE A 198 0.71 -2.06 -6.78
CA PHE A 198 -0.43 -2.49 -7.54
C PHE A 198 -0.69 -3.97 -7.27
N SER A 199 -1.95 -4.40 -7.42
CA SER A 199 -2.30 -5.80 -7.22
C SER A 199 -1.70 -6.72 -8.30
N VAL A 200 -1.25 -7.92 -7.90
CA VAL A 200 -0.58 -8.90 -8.77
C VAL A 200 -1.39 -9.27 -10.03
N ARG A 201 -2.72 -9.19 -9.98
CA ARG A 201 -3.61 -9.50 -11.12
C ARG A 201 -3.32 -8.61 -12.34
N TYR A 202 -2.80 -7.41 -12.16
CA TYR A 202 -2.47 -6.51 -13.28
C TYR A 202 -1.24 -6.98 -14.06
N LEU A 203 -0.35 -7.79 -13.48
CA LEU A 203 0.74 -8.42 -14.24
C LEU A 203 0.23 -9.34 -15.35
N LEU A 204 -0.99 -9.88 -15.20
CA LEU A 204 -1.58 -10.83 -16.14
C LEU A 204 -2.54 -10.18 -17.14
N HIS A 205 -3.13 -9.03 -16.79
CA HIS A 205 -4.26 -8.46 -17.53
C HIS A 205 -4.00 -7.06 -18.08
N ASP A 206 -3.08 -6.29 -17.51
CA ASP A 206 -2.84 -4.91 -17.97
C ASP A 206 -1.92 -4.86 -19.19
N ASP A 207 -2.17 -3.84 -20.00
CA ASP A 207 -1.31 -3.43 -21.09
C ASP A 207 -0.16 -2.59 -20.52
N TRP A 208 1.00 -3.21 -20.31
CA TRP A 208 2.19 -2.61 -19.70
C TRP A 208 2.92 -1.68 -20.67
N LYS A 209 2.20 -0.67 -21.19
CA LYS A 209 2.79 0.30 -22.11
C LYS A 209 3.91 1.08 -21.44
N PRO A 210 5.03 1.30 -22.14
CA PRO A 210 5.98 2.33 -21.79
C PRO A 210 5.26 3.68 -21.68
N ILE A 211 5.62 4.44 -20.66
CA ILE A 211 5.14 5.82 -20.48
C ILE A 211 6.37 6.70 -20.49
N ASP A 212 6.48 7.52 -21.53
CA ASP A 212 7.56 8.49 -21.62
C ASP A 212 7.31 9.62 -20.62
N LEU A 213 8.16 9.67 -19.60
CA LEU A 213 8.20 10.79 -18.67
C LEU A 213 8.98 11.93 -19.33
N PRO A 214 8.44 13.17 -19.32
CA PRO A 214 9.19 14.32 -19.81
C PRO A 214 10.52 14.41 -19.06
N LEU A 215 11.61 14.73 -19.76
CA LEU A 215 12.88 14.98 -19.10
C LEU A 215 12.71 16.15 -18.13
N THR A 216 12.78 15.87 -16.84
CA THR A 216 12.90 16.90 -15.82
C THR A 216 14.22 17.62 -16.09
N LYS A 217 14.16 18.94 -16.37
CA LYS A 217 15.38 19.75 -16.36
C LYS A 217 15.96 19.68 -14.95
N MET A 218 17.08 18.98 -14.79
CA MET A 218 17.89 19.14 -13.58
C MET A 218 18.37 20.59 -13.56
N ALA A 219 17.91 21.37 -12.59
CA ALA A 219 18.40 22.70 -12.30
C ALA A 219 19.69 22.62 -11.47
#